data_AF-A0A3D1GBQ6-F1
#
_entry.id   AF-A0A3D1GBQ6-F1
#
_cell.length_a   1.000
_cell.length_b   1.000
_cell.length_c   1.000
_cell.angle_alpha   90.00
_cell.angle_beta   90.00
_cell.angle_gamma   90.00
#
_symmetry.space_group_name_H-M   'P 1'
#
loop_
_entity.id
_entity.type
_entity.pdbx_description
1 polymer ?
#
loop_
_entity_poly.entity_id
_entity_poly.type
_entity_poly.pdbx_seq_one_letter_code
_entity_poly.pdbx_strand_id
1 'polypeptide(L)'
;GFEYDHEYIVDEIVRNVKEACNDAGIKEPDLFTEFGKFTVGESGAVIFKVLEQKQQNDAELWYIIDNSLMNTIPDAWSINEKFILLPLNKWENMYKRVNIGGISCDHSDYYNSESLNQQILLPSFKDDDEEPLYIGFFHTGAYQDSISGYGGIKHCLIPSPRQVVVDVDENGNITDRLYRDEQNAQNMLDILGYNE
;
A
#
# COMPACT_ATOMS: atom_id res chain seq x y z
N GLY A 1 7.48 -14.40 -2.24
CA GLY A 1 7.66 -13.42 -3.32
C GLY A 1 8.63 -14.00 -4.34
N PHE A 2 8.85 -13.31 -5.44
CA PHE A 2 10.00 -13.59 -6.29
C PHE A 2 11.24 -13.01 -5.60
N GLU A 3 12.28 -13.80 -5.45
CA GLU A 3 13.58 -13.34 -4.95
C GLU A 3 14.37 -12.92 -6.18
N TYR A 4 14.57 -11.62 -6.35
CA TYR A 4 15.34 -11.08 -7.45
C TYR A 4 16.77 -10.86 -6.99
N ASP A 5 17.70 -11.55 -7.64
CA ASP A 5 19.12 -11.25 -7.49
C ASP A 5 19.45 -10.03 -8.34
N HIS A 6 19.37 -8.85 -7.71
CA HIS A 6 19.62 -7.57 -8.37
C HIS A 6 21.06 -7.45 -8.86
N GLU A 7 22.03 -8.03 -8.14
CA GLU A 7 23.44 -8.05 -8.54
C GLU A 7 23.58 -8.86 -9.82
N TYR A 8 23.03 -10.07 -9.86
CA TYR A 8 23.00 -10.90 -11.06
C TYR A 8 22.32 -10.21 -12.24
N ILE A 9 21.17 -9.56 -12.04
CA ILE A 9 20.47 -8.85 -13.12
C ILE A 9 21.35 -7.75 -13.71
N VAL A 10 22.02 -6.97 -12.86
CA VAL A 10 22.92 -5.90 -13.32
C VAL A 10 24.12 -6.49 -14.05
N ASP A 11 24.73 -7.54 -13.52
CA ASP A 11 25.85 -8.23 -14.16
C ASP A 11 25.49 -8.79 -15.53
N GLU A 12 24.31 -9.40 -15.67
CA GLU A 12 23.79 -9.90 -16.95
C GLU A 12 23.58 -8.77 -17.95
N ILE A 13 22.98 -7.64 -17.55
CA ILE A 13 22.78 -6.48 -18.43
C ILE A 13 24.14 -5.96 -18.93
N VAL A 14 25.09 -5.76 -18.01
CA VAL A 14 26.42 -5.23 -18.34
C VAL A 14 27.18 -6.21 -19.25
N ARG A 15 27.16 -7.51 -18.93
CA ARG A 15 27.84 -8.54 -19.71
C ARG A 15 27.29 -8.61 -21.13
N ASN A 16 25.96 -8.69 -21.28
CA ASN A 16 25.32 -8.83 -22.59
C ASN A 16 25.57 -7.60 -23.48
N VAL A 17 25.52 -6.39 -22.93
CA VAL A 17 25.85 -5.17 -23.69
C VAL A 17 27.32 -5.17 -24.12
N LYS A 18 28.22 -5.55 -23.21
CA LYS A 18 29.66 -5.59 -23.49
C LYS A 18 30.02 -6.62 -24.57
N GLU A 19 29.47 -7.83 -24.50
CA GLU A 19 29.67 -8.88 -25.50
C GLU A 19 29.18 -8.42 -26.88
N ALA A 20 27.98 -7.82 -26.96
CA ALA A 20 27.45 -7.28 -28.21
C ALA A 20 28.32 -6.15 -28.80
N CYS A 21 28.87 -5.26 -27.95
CA CYS A 21 29.75 -4.19 -28.41
C CYS A 21 31.10 -4.72 -28.92
N ASN A 22 31.67 -5.73 -28.24
CA ASN A 22 32.90 -6.38 -28.65
C ASN A 22 32.77 -7.08 -30.00
N ASP A 23 31.68 -7.83 -30.19
CA ASP A 23 31.41 -8.55 -31.44
C ASP A 23 31.22 -7.59 -32.62
N ALA A 24 30.60 -6.43 -32.37
CA ALA A 24 30.42 -5.39 -33.37
C ALA A 24 31.65 -4.49 -33.57
N GLY A 25 32.69 -4.60 -32.72
CA GLY A 25 33.88 -3.77 -32.78
C GLY A 25 33.62 -2.28 -32.49
N ILE A 26 32.61 -1.97 -31.67
CA ILE A 26 32.23 -0.60 -31.30
C ILE A 26 32.54 -0.31 -29.82
N LYS A 27 32.62 0.97 -29.47
CA LYS A 27 32.82 1.41 -28.08
C LYS A 27 31.56 1.14 -27.26
N GLU A 28 31.73 0.72 -26.01
CA GLU A 28 30.64 0.56 -25.06
C GLU A 28 29.93 1.91 -24.79
N PRO A 29 28.58 1.93 -24.78
CA PRO A 29 27.82 3.13 -24.45
C PRO A 29 27.73 3.33 -22.93
N ASP A 30 27.30 4.53 -22.54
CA ASP A 30 26.82 4.77 -21.17
C ASP A 30 25.50 4.03 -20.95
N LEU A 31 25.33 3.43 -19.77
CA LEU A 31 24.12 2.71 -19.39
C LEU A 31 23.23 3.60 -18.52
N PHE A 32 21.95 3.65 -18.87
CA PHE A 32 20.90 4.34 -18.11
C PHE A 32 19.81 3.34 -17.75
N THR A 33 19.26 3.46 -16.53
CA THR A 33 18.17 2.62 -16.04
C THR A 33 17.06 3.47 -15.43
N GLU A 34 15.83 2.96 -15.46
CA GLU A 34 14.63 3.67 -14.99
C GLU A 34 13.89 2.82 -13.95
N PHE A 35 14.63 2.25 -12.98
CA PHE A 35 14.08 1.34 -11.97
C PHE A 35 13.32 2.07 -10.85
N GLY A 36 12.34 2.92 -11.20
CA GLY A 36 11.61 3.77 -10.25
C GLY A 36 10.93 2.99 -9.12
N LYS A 37 10.21 1.90 -9.44
CA LYS A 37 9.55 1.05 -8.43
C LYS A 37 10.55 0.46 -7.43
N PHE A 38 11.74 0.09 -7.89
CA PHE A 38 12.80 -0.40 -7.01
C PHE A 38 13.30 0.69 -6.06
N THR A 39 13.42 1.94 -6.54
CA THR A 39 13.90 3.06 -5.73
C THR A 39 12.91 3.51 -4.66
N VAL A 40 11.60 3.55 -4.97
CA VAL A 40 10.59 4.15 -4.07
C VAL A 40 9.61 3.15 -3.49
N GLY A 41 9.64 1.89 -3.91
CA GLY A 41 8.66 0.89 -3.48
C GLY A 41 8.57 0.78 -1.95
N GLU A 42 9.72 0.69 -1.28
CA GLU A 42 9.81 0.46 0.16
C GLU A 42 9.60 1.74 1.00
N SER A 43 9.55 2.93 0.40
CA SER A 43 9.50 4.19 1.14
C SER A 43 8.11 4.57 1.66
N GLY A 44 7.10 3.73 1.43
CA GLY A 44 5.70 4.01 1.75
C GLY A 44 5.06 2.92 2.60
N ALA A 45 4.23 3.36 3.55
CA ALA A 45 3.29 2.51 4.27
C ALA A 45 1.92 3.20 4.37
N VAL A 46 0.85 2.42 4.21
CA VAL A 46 -0.53 2.87 4.43
C VAL A 46 -1.04 2.20 5.69
N ILE A 47 -1.47 3.01 6.65
CA ILE A 47 -1.94 2.54 7.96
C ILE A 47 -3.45 2.71 8.01
N PHE A 48 -4.13 1.63 8.37
CA PHE A 48 -5.57 1.63 8.60
C PHE A 48 -5.90 1.30 10.04
N LYS A 49 -6.95 1.94 10.54
CA LYS A 49 -7.65 1.52 11.75
C LYS A 49 -8.70 0.48 11.37
N VAL A 50 -8.80 -0.61 12.11
CA VAL A 50 -9.97 -1.51 12.02
C VAL A 50 -11.12 -0.88 12.80
N LEU A 51 -12.22 -0.57 12.11
CA LEU A 51 -13.40 0.06 12.66
C LEU A 51 -14.36 -0.95 13.29
N GLU A 52 -14.55 -2.08 12.64
CA GLU A 52 -15.56 -3.06 13.04
C GLU A 52 -15.13 -4.48 12.66
N GLN A 53 -15.57 -5.44 13.48
CA GLN A 53 -15.45 -6.87 13.24
C GLN A 53 -16.82 -7.43 12.85
N LYS A 54 -16.93 -8.07 11.69
CA LYS A 54 -18.17 -8.68 11.21
C LYS A 54 -18.00 -10.18 11.02
N GLN A 55 -18.69 -10.96 11.86
CA GLN A 55 -18.79 -12.41 11.68
C GLN A 55 -19.92 -12.71 10.68
N GLN A 56 -19.59 -13.16 9.47
CA GLN A 56 -20.59 -13.43 8.42
C GLN A 56 -21.18 -14.84 8.54
N ASN A 57 -20.35 -15.82 8.89
CA ASN A 57 -20.70 -17.21 9.16
C ASN A 57 -19.60 -17.87 10.02
N ASP A 58 -19.69 -19.17 10.31
CA ASP A 58 -18.73 -19.87 11.18
C ASP A 58 -17.27 -19.86 10.68
N ALA A 59 -17.04 -19.58 9.39
CA ALA A 59 -15.72 -19.62 8.75
C ALA A 59 -15.17 -18.23 8.36
N GLU A 60 -16.02 -17.21 8.28
CA GLU A 60 -15.68 -15.90 7.72
C GLU A 60 -15.82 -14.77 8.75
N LEU A 61 -14.67 -14.28 9.21
CA LEU A 61 -14.53 -13.08 10.03
C LEU A 61 -13.96 -11.95 9.17
N TRP A 62 -14.63 -10.79 9.16
CA TRP A 62 -14.26 -9.62 8.38
C TRP A 62 -13.81 -8.48 9.28
N TYR A 63 -12.68 -7.87 8.96
CA TYR A 63 -12.18 -6.64 9.54
C TYR A 63 -12.45 -5.49 8.58
N ILE A 64 -13.31 -4.58 8.99
CA ILE A 64 -13.67 -3.40 8.21
C ILE A 64 -12.70 -2.29 8.55
N ILE A 65 -11.97 -1.80 7.55
CA ILE A 65 -10.94 -0.78 7.73
C ILE A 65 -11.49 0.63 7.49
N ASP A 66 -10.95 1.60 8.20
CA ASP A 66 -11.22 3.01 7.99
C ASP A 66 -10.58 3.47 6.67
N ASN A 67 -11.41 3.75 5.65
CA ASN A 67 -11.08 4.00 4.23
C ASN A 67 -11.31 2.77 3.31
N SER A 68 -10.90 2.89 2.05
CA SER A 68 -11.16 1.93 0.97
C SER A 68 -9.86 1.50 0.32
N LEU A 69 -9.66 0.19 0.18
CA LEU A 69 -8.48 -0.39 -0.47
C LEU A 69 -8.39 0.05 -1.93
N MET A 70 -9.53 0.12 -2.62
CA MET A 70 -9.62 0.62 -3.99
C MET A 70 -9.07 2.05 -4.14
N ASN A 71 -9.27 2.89 -3.11
CA ASN A 71 -8.92 4.30 -3.11
C ASN A 71 -7.52 4.61 -2.56
N THR A 72 -6.92 3.71 -1.78
CA THR A 72 -5.62 3.95 -1.12
C THR A 72 -4.53 2.99 -1.52
N ILE A 73 -4.89 1.80 -2.02
CA ILE A 73 -3.97 0.78 -2.52
C ILE A 73 -4.56 0.18 -3.82
N PRO A 74 -4.70 1.00 -4.87
CA PRO A 74 -5.41 0.61 -6.10
C PRO A 74 -4.78 -0.59 -6.81
N ASP A 75 -3.48 -0.85 -6.68
CA ASP A 75 -2.85 -2.01 -7.32
C ASP A 75 -3.26 -3.34 -6.66
N ALA A 76 -3.59 -3.32 -5.37
CA ALA A 76 -4.13 -4.50 -4.68
C ALA A 76 -5.49 -4.90 -5.26
N TRP A 77 -6.32 -3.92 -5.61
CA TRP A 77 -7.63 -4.15 -6.21
C TRP A 77 -7.56 -4.43 -7.72
N SER A 78 -6.79 -3.65 -8.47
CA SER A 78 -6.83 -3.66 -9.95
C SER A 78 -5.99 -4.78 -10.58
N ILE A 79 -4.84 -5.11 -9.99
CA ILE A 79 -3.90 -6.10 -10.55
C ILE A 79 -3.52 -7.20 -9.55
N ASN A 80 -4.20 -7.27 -8.41
CA ASN A 80 -3.93 -8.21 -7.31
C ASN A 80 -2.48 -8.15 -6.81
N GLU A 81 -1.89 -6.95 -6.76
CA GLU A 81 -0.56 -6.77 -6.19
C GLU A 81 -0.55 -7.12 -4.70
N LYS A 82 0.48 -7.84 -4.27
CA LYS A 82 0.69 -8.25 -2.89
C LYS A 82 1.57 -7.26 -2.17
N PHE A 83 1.06 -6.72 -1.08
CA PHE A 83 1.78 -5.88 -0.14
C PHE A 83 2.11 -6.66 1.13
N ILE A 84 3.15 -6.21 1.83
CA ILE A 84 3.47 -6.71 3.16
C ILE A 84 2.41 -6.15 4.11
N LEU A 85 1.64 -7.03 4.74
CA LEU A 85 0.62 -6.68 5.71
C LEU A 85 1.07 -7.12 7.10
N LEU A 86 1.13 -6.18 8.04
CA LEU A 86 1.44 -6.47 9.44
C LEU A 86 0.49 -5.73 10.38
N PRO A 87 0.09 -6.33 11.53
CA PRO A 87 -0.53 -5.58 12.61
C PRO A 87 0.50 -4.62 13.22
N LEU A 88 0.07 -3.43 13.62
CA LEU A 88 0.94 -2.44 14.29
C LEU A 88 0.87 -2.52 15.81
N ASN A 89 -0.15 -3.18 16.34
CA ASN A 89 -0.35 -3.41 17.77
C ASN A 89 -0.99 -4.78 18.03
N LYS A 90 -1.16 -5.14 19.31
CA LYS A 90 -1.80 -6.39 19.77
C LYS A 90 -1.09 -7.68 19.33
N TRP A 91 0.23 -7.67 19.18
CA TRP A 91 1.01 -8.82 18.68
C TRP A 91 0.95 -10.06 19.59
N GLU A 92 0.71 -9.86 20.89
CA GLU A 92 0.59 -10.95 21.86
C GLU A 92 -0.81 -11.58 21.89
N ASN A 93 -1.78 -11.03 21.15
CA ASN A 93 -3.12 -11.59 21.10
C ASN A 93 -3.15 -12.85 20.22
N MET A 94 -4.16 -13.70 20.42
CA MET A 94 -4.38 -14.84 19.53
C MET A 94 -4.72 -14.36 18.13
N TYR A 95 -4.15 -14.99 17.11
CA TYR A 95 -4.41 -14.68 15.72
C TYR A 95 -5.60 -15.48 15.19
N LYS A 96 -6.44 -14.84 14.38
CA LYS A 96 -7.55 -15.48 13.67
C LYS A 96 -7.41 -15.26 12.17
N ARG A 97 -7.96 -16.20 11.39
CA ARG A 97 -8.13 -16.00 9.95
C ARG A 97 -9.17 -14.91 9.74
N VAL A 98 -8.82 -13.90 8.96
CA VAL A 98 -9.70 -12.77 8.66
C VAL A 98 -9.68 -12.39 7.19
N ASN A 99 -10.77 -11.79 6.74
CA ASN A 99 -10.87 -11.03 5.50
C ASN A 99 -10.83 -9.54 5.82
N ILE A 100 -10.23 -8.74 4.94
CA ILE A 100 -10.14 -7.29 5.12
C ILE A 100 -11.00 -6.64 4.05
N GLY A 101 -11.96 -5.81 4.46
CA GLY A 101 -12.83 -5.05 3.58
C GLY A 101 -12.77 -3.56 3.89
N GLY A 102 -12.87 -2.71 2.86
CA GLY A 102 -13.02 -1.27 3.01
C GLY A 102 -14.46 -0.85 3.30
N ILE A 103 -14.66 0.43 3.63
CA ILE A 103 -15.99 1.01 3.90
C ILE A 103 -16.73 1.47 2.64
N SER A 104 -16.19 1.23 1.44
CA SER A 104 -16.90 1.62 0.22
C SER A 104 -18.16 0.78 -0.01
N CYS A 105 -19.05 1.26 -0.90
CA CYS A 105 -20.25 0.53 -1.27
C CYS A 105 -20.00 -0.57 -2.32
N ASP A 106 -18.77 -0.72 -2.81
CA ASP A 106 -18.43 -1.74 -3.79
C ASP A 106 -18.04 -3.05 -3.10
N HIS A 107 -18.68 -4.14 -3.52
CA HIS A 107 -18.35 -5.49 -3.07
C HIS A 107 -16.92 -5.93 -3.38
N SER A 108 -16.23 -5.24 -4.30
CA SER A 108 -14.86 -5.53 -4.74
C SER A 108 -13.80 -4.93 -3.81
N ASP A 109 -14.20 -4.13 -2.83
CA ASP A 109 -13.29 -3.43 -1.91
C ASP A 109 -12.80 -4.33 -0.78
N TYR A 110 -12.08 -5.40 -1.14
CA TYR A 110 -11.51 -6.33 -0.19
C TYR A 110 -10.15 -6.86 -0.66
N TYR A 111 -9.24 -7.10 0.30
CA TYR A 111 -7.86 -7.46 -0.03
C TYR A 111 -7.68 -8.95 -0.32
N ASN A 112 -8.47 -9.84 0.30
CA ASN A 112 -8.36 -11.29 0.10
C ASN A 112 -9.20 -11.80 -1.08
N SER A 113 -9.00 -11.25 -2.27
CA SER A 113 -9.66 -11.79 -3.48
C SER A 113 -9.36 -13.28 -3.65
N GLU A 114 -10.33 -14.05 -4.17
CA GLU A 114 -10.19 -15.51 -4.39
C GLU A 114 -8.91 -15.90 -5.17
N SER A 115 -8.32 -14.94 -5.89
CA SER A 115 -7.09 -15.08 -6.67
C SER A 115 -5.81 -15.12 -5.84
N LEU A 116 -5.81 -14.62 -4.59
CA LEU A 116 -4.59 -14.47 -3.79
C LEU A 116 -4.21 -15.76 -3.02
N ASN A 117 -5.16 -16.71 -2.87
CA ASN A 117 -5.04 -18.01 -2.18
C ASN A 117 -4.24 -17.94 -0.86
N GLN A 118 -4.30 -16.81 -0.16
CA GLN A 118 -3.57 -16.55 1.09
C GLN A 118 -4.56 -16.37 2.23
N GLN A 119 -4.27 -17.05 3.33
CA GLN A 119 -5.00 -16.84 4.57
C GLN A 119 -4.34 -15.67 5.30
N ILE A 120 -5.08 -14.60 5.53
CA ILE A 120 -4.61 -13.51 6.39
C ILE A 120 -4.89 -13.89 7.82
N LEU A 121 -3.84 -13.82 8.63
CA LEU A 121 -3.90 -13.98 10.07
C LEU A 121 -3.63 -12.63 10.71
N LEU A 122 -4.60 -12.10 11.44
CA LEU A 122 -4.44 -10.87 12.22
C LEU A 122 -4.80 -11.12 13.70
N PRO A 123 -4.27 -10.30 14.62
CA PRO A 123 -4.62 -10.37 16.02
C PRO A 123 -6.13 -10.24 16.22
N SER A 124 -6.69 -11.13 17.02
CA SER A 124 -8.05 -10.99 17.51
C SER A 124 -8.13 -9.99 18.65
N PHE A 125 -9.22 -9.23 18.71
CA PHE A 125 -9.50 -8.28 19.76
C PHE A 125 -11.00 -8.31 20.09
N LYS A 126 -11.38 -7.78 21.24
CA LYS A 126 -12.79 -7.69 21.63
C LYS A 126 -13.40 -6.39 21.09
N ASP A 127 -14.70 -6.38 20.85
CA ASP A 127 -15.39 -5.19 20.35
C ASP A 127 -15.42 -4.05 21.39
N ASP A 128 -15.23 -4.37 22.68
CA ASP A 128 -15.16 -3.42 23.80
C ASP A 128 -13.72 -3.02 24.18
N ASP A 129 -12.72 -3.42 23.39
CA ASP A 129 -11.32 -3.05 23.62
C ASP A 129 -11.11 -1.55 23.40
N GLU A 130 -10.53 -0.85 24.38
CA GLU A 130 -10.34 0.61 24.31
C GLU A 130 -9.38 1.00 23.17
N GLU A 131 -8.38 0.16 22.91
CA GLU A 131 -7.41 0.40 21.84
C GLU A 131 -7.85 -0.34 20.57
N PRO A 132 -8.06 0.36 19.44
CA PRO A 132 -8.40 -0.30 18.19
C PRO A 132 -7.21 -1.07 17.61
N LEU A 133 -7.47 -2.08 16.78
CA LEU A 133 -6.41 -2.72 15.99
C LEU A 133 -6.00 -1.80 14.83
N TYR A 134 -4.70 -1.58 14.68
CA TYR A 134 -4.12 -0.91 13.52
C TYR A 134 -3.37 -1.92 12.65
N ILE A 135 -3.51 -1.78 11.35
CA ILE A 135 -2.81 -2.61 10.37
C ILE A 135 -2.08 -1.74 9.36
N GLY A 136 -0.88 -2.16 8.97
CA GLY A 136 -0.04 -1.46 8.01
C GLY A 136 0.15 -2.29 6.75
N PHE A 137 -0.04 -1.66 5.59
CA PHE A 137 0.38 -2.15 4.29
C PHE A 137 1.67 -1.44 3.88
N PHE A 138 2.75 -2.19 3.82
CA PHE A 138 4.10 -1.70 3.52
C PHE A 138 4.46 -1.96 2.06
N HIS A 139 5.49 -1.26 1.59
CA HIS A 139 5.96 -1.26 0.20
C HIS A 139 4.95 -0.61 -0.76
N THR A 140 4.27 0.43 -0.29
CA THR A 140 3.22 1.16 -1.03
C THR A 140 3.73 2.46 -1.66
N GLY A 141 5.04 2.74 -1.64
CA GLY A 141 5.59 4.01 -2.10
C GLY A 141 5.60 4.21 -3.63
N ALA A 142 5.45 3.12 -4.40
CA ALA A 142 5.35 3.19 -5.85
C ALA A 142 3.89 3.13 -6.33
N TYR A 143 3.56 4.00 -7.28
CA TYR A 143 2.27 4.08 -8.00
C TYR A 143 1.01 4.42 -7.21
N GLN A 144 0.87 3.98 -5.95
CA GLN A 144 -0.41 4.03 -5.22
C GLN A 144 -0.99 5.46 -5.15
N ASP A 145 -0.18 6.44 -4.76
CA ASP A 145 -0.62 7.84 -4.68
C ASP A 145 -1.05 8.40 -6.05
N SER A 146 -0.26 8.15 -7.09
CA SER A 146 -0.55 8.63 -8.45
C SER A 146 -1.80 7.99 -9.04
N ILE A 147 -1.95 6.67 -8.91
CA ILE A 147 -3.08 5.91 -9.46
C ILE A 147 -4.35 6.19 -8.66
N SER A 148 -4.25 6.39 -7.34
CA SER A 148 -5.40 6.73 -6.50
C SER A 148 -6.05 8.07 -6.83
N GLY A 149 -5.40 8.88 -7.69
CA GLY A 149 -5.85 10.23 -7.99
C GLY A 149 -5.80 11.10 -6.74
N TYR A 150 -4.71 11.04 -5.97
CA TYR A 150 -4.55 11.81 -4.74
C TYR A 150 -4.94 13.29 -4.92
N GLY A 151 -5.82 13.79 -4.05
CA GLY A 151 -6.37 15.15 -4.14
C GLY A 151 -7.47 15.35 -5.18
N GLY A 152 -7.84 14.30 -5.93
CA GLY A 152 -8.98 14.26 -6.85
C GLY A 152 -10.25 13.70 -6.19
N ILE A 153 -11.23 13.32 -7.02
CA ILE A 153 -12.42 12.59 -6.56
C ILE A 153 -12.14 11.09 -6.46
N LYS A 154 -12.71 10.45 -5.45
CA LYS A 154 -12.47 9.04 -5.13
C LYS A 154 -13.76 8.22 -5.16
N HIS A 155 -13.63 6.90 -5.23
CA HIS A 155 -14.78 6.02 -5.19
C HIS A 155 -15.55 6.25 -3.87
N CYS A 156 -16.88 6.37 -3.97
CA CYS A 156 -17.78 6.77 -2.87
C CYS A 156 -17.47 8.12 -2.21
N LEU A 157 -16.68 9.00 -2.84
CA LEU A 157 -16.20 10.26 -2.24
C LEU A 157 -15.54 10.03 -0.86
N ILE A 158 -14.90 8.88 -0.68
CA ILE A 158 -14.14 8.59 0.54
C ILE A 158 -12.87 9.45 0.51
N PRO A 159 -12.57 10.18 1.60
CA PRO A 159 -11.49 11.13 1.60
C PRO A 159 -10.10 10.48 1.47
N SER A 160 -9.18 11.20 0.84
CA SER A 160 -7.75 10.86 0.91
C SER A 160 -7.25 10.98 2.36
N PRO A 161 -6.51 9.98 2.87
CA PRO A 161 -6.01 10.02 4.24
C PRO A 161 -4.93 11.09 4.42
N ARG A 162 -4.63 11.42 5.68
CA ARG A 162 -3.48 12.24 6.06
C ARG A 162 -2.17 11.59 5.60
N GLN A 163 -1.21 12.42 5.20
CA GLN A 163 0.14 11.98 4.86
C GLN A 163 1.15 12.57 5.84
N VAL A 164 1.92 11.70 6.48
CA VAL A 164 2.97 12.07 7.42
C VAL A 164 4.30 11.59 6.85
N VAL A 165 5.30 12.47 6.87
CA VAL A 165 6.68 12.11 6.54
C VAL A 165 7.43 11.90 7.84
N VAL A 166 8.00 10.72 7.99
CA VAL A 166 8.85 10.34 9.12
C VAL A 166 10.30 10.28 8.61
N ASP A 167 11.21 10.93 9.31
CA ASP A 167 12.61 11.05 8.93
C ASP A 167 13.53 10.86 10.15
N VAL A 168 14.81 10.63 9.90
CA VAL A 168 15.84 10.50 10.94
C VAL A 168 16.80 11.68 10.78
N ASP A 169 16.93 12.50 11.83
CA ASP A 169 17.81 13.67 11.81
C ASP A 169 19.31 13.29 11.86
N GLU A 170 20.19 14.29 11.72
CA GLU A 170 21.65 14.10 11.76
C GLU A 170 22.15 13.48 13.08
N ASN A 171 21.36 13.54 14.15
CA ASN A 171 21.67 12.98 15.46
C ASN A 171 21.06 11.59 15.68
N GLY A 172 20.32 11.05 14.70
CA GLY A 172 19.63 9.76 14.79
C GLY A 172 18.26 9.82 15.46
N ASN A 173 17.69 11.00 15.72
CA ASN A 173 16.35 11.12 16.30
C ASN A 173 15.28 10.98 15.21
N ILE A 174 14.20 10.28 15.54
CA ILE A 174 13.02 10.22 14.69
C ILE A 174 12.28 11.56 14.77
N THR A 175 12.01 12.15 13.62
CA THR A 175 11.21 13.35 13.46
C THR A 175 10.05 13.07 12.51
N ASP A 176 8.91 13.71 12.75
CA ASP A 176 7.75 13.61 11.88
C ASP A 176 7.23 14.99 11.50
N ARG A 177 6.62 15.08 10.31
CA ARG A 177 5.88 16.26 9.87
C ARG A 177 4.64 15.87 9.10
N LEU A 178 3.55 16.59 9.33
CA LEU A 178 2.36 16.49 8.50
C LEU A 178 2.70 17.08 7.11
N TYR A 179 2.71 16.22 6.10
CA TYR A 179 2.94 16.64 4.73
C TYR A 179 1.64 17.15 4.10
N ARG A 180 0.54 16.42 4.31
CA ARG A 180 -0.80 16.83 3.86
C ARG A 180 -1.87 16.36 4.82
N ASP A 181 -2.88 17.21 4.99
CA ASP A 181 -4.05 16.90 5.81
C ASP A 181 -5.03 15.97 5.08
N GLU A 182 -6.02 15.46 5.82
CA GLU A 182 -7.11 14.67 5.27
C GLU A 182 -7.92 15.51 4.28
N GLN A 183 -8.27 14.92 3.14
CA GLN A 183 -9.15 15.59 2.19
C GLN A 183 -10.54 15.72 2.80
N ASN A 184 -11.11 16.92 2.82
CA ASN A 184 -12.46 17.09 3.33
C ASN A 184 -13.51 17.03 2.20
N ALA A 185 -14.78 16.87 2.58
CA ALA A 185 -15.90 16.82 1.65
C ALA A 185 -16.02 18.10 0.79
N GLN A 186 -15.71 19.26 1.38
CA GLN A 186 -15.74 20.54 0.67
C GLN A 186 -14.74 20.53 -0.50
N ASN A 187 -13.52 20.05 -0.29
CA ASN A 187 -12.50 19.94 -1.35
C ASN A 187 -13.00 19.10 -2.53
N MET A 188 -13.70 18.00 -2.26
CA MET A 188 -14.28 17.16 -3.31
C MET A 188 -15.44 17.85 -4.04
N LEU A 189 -16.30 18.55 -3.31
CA LEU A 189 -17.40 19.32 -3.90
C LEU A 189 -16.89 20.50 -4.75
N ASP A 190 -15.81 21.15 -4.33
CA ASP A 190 -15.14 22.21 -5.09
C ASP A 190 -14.63 21.68 -6.44
N ILE A 191 -13.96 20.50 -6.43
CA ILE A 191 -13.48 19.83 -7.67
C ILE A 191 -14.64 19.51 -8.62
N LEU A 192 -15.81 19.19 -8.07
CA LEU A 192 -17.02 18.88 -8.83
C LEU A 192 -17.78 20.14 -9.30
N GLY A 193 -17.32 21.34 -8.93
CA GLY A 193 -17.94 22.61 -9.35
C GLY A 193 -19.21 22.99 -8.56
N TYR A 194 -19.42 22.45 -7.36
CA TYR A 194 -20.62 22.77 -6.56
C TYR A 194 -20.57 24.15 -5.87
N ASN A 195 -19.41 24.82 -5.89
CA ASN A 195 -19.19 26.11 -5.24
C ASN A 195 -18.78 27.21 -6.22
N GLU A 196 -19.09 27.02 -7.51
CA GLU A 196 -19.06 28.07 -8.54
C GLU A 196 -20.39 28.83 -8.62
#